data_AF-A0A822AME8-F1
#
_entry.id   AF-A0A822AME8-F1
#
_cell.length_a   1.000
_cell.length_b   1.000
_cell.length_c   1.000
_cell.angle_alpha   90.00
_cell.angle_beta   90.00
_cell.angle_gamma   90.00
#
_symmetry.space_group_name_H-M   'P 1'
#
loop_
_entity.id
_entity.type
_entity.pdbx_description
1 polymer ?
#
loop_
_entity_poly.entity_id
_entity_poly.type
_entity_poly.pdbx_seq_one_letter_code
_entity_poly.pdbx_strand_id
1 'polypeptide(L)'
;MSDTDALNTIIELENYYTGVKNGLIGEPSEMVDKAWHAHILNTPMYFSFCESIFGYYLHHIPYWTAGSEDQQTQAIVSLAF
;
A
#
# COMPACT_ATOMS: atom_id res chain seq x y z
N MET A 1 4.05 -3.66 20.16
CA MET A 1 3.25 -4.49 19.23
C MET A 1 3.24 -5.89 19.81
N SER A 2 2.05 -6.44 20.04
CA SER A 2 1.90 -7.85 20.43
C SER A 2 1.94 -8.77 19.20
N ASP A 3 2.15 -10.07 19.41
CA ASP A 3 2.07 -11.05 18.32
C ASP A 3 0.72 -11.02 17.61
N THR A 4 -0.37 -10.81 18.36
CA THR A 4 -1.72 -10.64 17.82
C THR A 4 -1.82 -9.41 16.91
N ASP A 5 -1.21 -8.28 17.31
CA ASP A 5 -1.20 -7.06 16.49
C ASP A 5 -0.43 -7.28 15.18
N ALA A 6 0.68 -8.01 15.23
CA ALA A 6 1.48 -8.33 14.05
C ALA A 6 0.69 -9.23 13.08
N LEU A 7 0.03 -10.27 13.61
CA LEU A 7 -0.81 -11.16 12.80
C LEU A 7 -2.00 -10.43 12.18
N ASN A 8 -2.67 -9.57 12.95
CA ASN A 8 -3.77 -8.75 12.44
C ASN A 8 -3.29 -7.81 11.33
N THR A 9 -2.10 -7.21 11.48
CA THR A 9 -1.51 -6.34 10.45
C THR A 9 -1.29 -7.09 9.14
N ILE A 10 -0.80 -8.34 9.20
CA ILE A 10 -0.59 -9.16 8.00
C ILE A 10 -1.93 -9.43 7.30
N ILE A 11 -2.96 -9.83 8.05
CA ILE A 11 -4.30 -10.09 7.52
C ILE A 11 -4.90 -8.82 6.90
N GLU A 12 -4.77 -7.68 7.56
CA GLU A 12 -5.26 -6.40 7.05
C GLU A 12 -4.51 -5.96 5.79
N LEU A 13 -3.20 -6.22 5.70
CA LEU A 13 -2.40 -5.94 4.51
C LEU A 13 -2.84 -6.80 3.31
N GLU A 14 -3.15 -8.08 3.52
CA GLU A 14 -3.72 -8.94 2.49
C GLU A 14 -5.09 -8.45 2.01
N ASN A 15 -5.95 -8.01 2.94
CA ASN A 15 -7.24 -7.41 2.61
C ASN A 15 -7.06 -6.10 1.83
N TYR A 16 -6.08 -5.27 2.20
CA TYR A 16 -5.75 -4.04 1.49
C TYR A 16 -5.35 -4.32 0.04
N TYR A 17 -4.43 -5.26 -0.21
CA TYR A 17 -4.06 -5.64 -1.57
C TYR A 17 -5.23 -6.22 -2.36
N THR A 18 -6.09 -7.01 -1.72
CA THR A 18 -7.31 -7.53 -2.35
C THR A 18 -8.26 -6.39 -2.74
N GLY A 19 -8.42 -5.39 -1.87
CA GLY A 19 -9.21 -4.20 -2.17
C GLY A 19 -8.65 -3.44 -3.38
N VAL A 20 -7.34 -3.14 -3.37
CA VAL A 20 -6.65 -2.46 -4.47
C VAL A 20 -6.80 -3.22 -5.79
N LYS A 21 -6.62 -4.55 -5.79
CA LYS A 21 -6.81 -5.39 -6.97
C LYS A 21 -8.21 -5.29 -7.56
N ASN A 22 -9.21 -5.09 -6.72
CA ASN A 22 -10.62 -4.93 -7.10
C ASN A 22 -11.02 -3.46 -7.35
N GLY A 23 -10.06 -2.53 -7.41
CA GLY A 23 -10.31 -1.11 -7.68
C GLY A 23 -10.84 -0.31 -6.48
N LEU A 24 -10.77 -0.86 -5.26
CA LEU A 24 -11.07 -0.10 -4.05
C LEU A 24 -9.86 0.75 -3.67
N ILE A 25 -10.07 2.07 -3.66
CA ILE A 25 -9.07 3.04 -3.23
C ILE A 25 -9.51 3.57 -1.86
N GLY A 26 -8.73 3.26 -0.84
CA GLY A 26 -8.96 3.69 0.54
C GLY A 26 -7.65 3.94 1.27
N GLU A 27 -7.71 4.77 2.30
CA GLU A 27 -6.57 5.03 3.17
C GLU A 27 -6.32 3.79 4.06
N PRO A 28 -5.11 3.19 4.02
CA PRO A 28 -4.78 2.08 4.91
C PRO A 28 -4.69 2.56 6.37
N SER A 29 -4.85 1.63 7.33
CA SER A 29 -4.52 1.92 8.72
C SER A 29 -3.04 2.27 8.87
N GLU A 30 -2.64 3.02 9.89
CA GLU A 30 -1.24 3.41 10.11
C GLU A 30 -0.29 2.19 10.14
N MET A 31 -0.77 1.05 10.64
CA MET A 31 0.03 -0.17 10.69
C MET A 31 0.18 -0.84 9.33
N VAL A 32 -0.91 -0.90 8.56
CA VAL A 32 -0.90 -1.41 7.17
C VAL A 32 -0.04 -0.50 6.30
N ASP A 33 -0.13 0.81 6.47
CA ASP A 33 0.70 1.79 5.76
C ASP A 33 2.19 1.54 6.00
N LYS A 34 2.62 1.42 7.27
CA LYS A 34 4.01 1.09 7.61
C LYS A 34 4.45 -0.25 7.03
N ALA A 35 3.60 -1.27 7.10
CA ALA A 35 3.91 -2.60 6.58
C ALA A 35 4.03 -2.60 5.04
N TRP A 36 3.12 -1.90 4.34
CA TRP A 36 3.18 -1.73 2.90
C TRP A 36 4.43 -0.96 2.47
N HIS A 37 4.75 0.16 3.13
CA HIS A 37 5.97 0.90 2.88
C HIS A 37 7.22 0.04 3.09
N ALA A 38 7.28 -0.76 4.16
CA ALA A 38 8.37 -1.69 4.39
C ALA A 38 8.48 -2.76 3.30
N HIS A 39 7.34 -3.28 2.80
CA HIS A 39 7.31 -4.27 1.72
C HIS A 39 7.89 -3.71 0.41
N ILE A 40 7.59 -2.44 0.07
CA ILE A 40 8.09 -1.77 -1.14
C ILE A 40 9.63 -1.69 -1.15
N LEU A 41 10.28 -1.58 0.01
CA LEU A 41 11.74 -1.38 0.10
C LEU A 41 12.56 -2.54 -0.50
N ASN A 42 12.02 -3.77 -0.49
CA ASN A 42 12.63 -4.89 -1.18
C ASN A 42 12.14 -4.95 -2.64
N THR A 43 12.70 -4.09 -3.48
CA THR A 43 12.17 -3.86 -4.84
C THR A 43 12.07 -5.11 -5.72
N PRO A 44 13.00 -6.10 -5.71
CA PRO A 44 12.84 -7.32 -6.52
C PRO A 44 11.68 -8.21 -6.03
N MET A 45 11.52 -8.31 -4.70
CA MET A 45 10.42 -9.07 -4.11
C MET A 45 9.07 -8.39 -4.41
N TYR A 46 8.99 -7.08 -4.19
CA TYR A 46 7.78 -6.31 -4.42
C TYR A 46 7.35 -6.34 -5.89
N PHE A 47 8.30 -6.23 -6.82
CA PHE A 47 8.02 -6.36 -8.25
C PHE A 47 7.42 -7.74 -8.59
N SER A 48 8.05 -8.81 -8.11
CA SER A 48 7.58 -10.18 -8.35
C SER A 48 6.19 -10.42 -7.73
N PHE A 49 5.96 -9.88 -6.53
CA PHE A 49 4.66 -9.88 -5.87
C PHE A 49 3.61 -9.18 -6.72
N CYS A 50 3.89 -7.96 -7.19
CA CYS A 50 2.96 -7.18 -7.99
C CYS A 50 2.57 -7.89 -9.29
N GLU A 51 3.53 -8.46 -10.00
CA GLU A 51 3.27 -9.25 -11.21
C GLU A 51 2.37 -10.46 -10.91
N SER A 52 2.60 -11.16 -9.78
CA SER A 52 1.80 -12.33 -9.42
C SER A 52 0.37 -12.02 -8.98
N ILE A 53 0.17 -10.90 -8.27
CA ILE A 53 -1.12 -10.56 -7.65
C ILE A 53 -1.95 -9.67 -8.56
N PHE A 54 -1.34 -8.65 -9.16
CA PHE A 54 -2.03 -7.63 -9.96
C PHE A 54 -1.84 -7.83 -11.47
N GLY A 55 -0.76 -8.50 -11.90
CA GLY A 55 -0.39 -8.62 -13.32
C GLY A 55 0.29 -7.37 -13.89
N TYR A 56 0.65 -6.42 -13.03
CA TYR A 56 1.40 -5.21 -13.34
C TYR A 56 2.07 -4.67 -12.07
N TYR A 57 3.07 -3.81 -12.24
CA TYR A 57 3.73 -3.14 -11.12
C TYR A 57 2.83 -2.09 -10.47
N LEU A 58 2.59 -2.24 -9.17
CA LEU A 58 1.77 -1.31 -8.41
C LEU A 58 2.61 -0.11 -7.96
N HIS A 59 2.52 0.99 -8.71
CA HIS A 59 3.29 2.21 -8.42
C HIS A 59 2.76 2.94 -7.18
N HIS A 60 3.68 3.23 -6.26
CA HIS A 60 3.45 4.10 -5.11
C HIS A 60 4.06 5.48 -5.37
N ILE A 61 3.25 6.53 -5.21
CA ILE A 61 3.71 7.92 -5.23
C ILE A 61 3.60 8.46 -3.80
N PRO A 62 4.73 8.77 -3.14
CA PRO A 62 4.69 9.32 -1.79
C PRO A 62 3.94 10.64 -1.75
N TYR A 63 3.06 10.77 -0.77
CA TYR A 63 2.46 12.05 -0.43
C TYR A 63 3.32 12.75 0.64
N TRP A 64 3.62 14.02 0.42
CA TRP A 64 4.35 14.84 1.39
C TRP A 64 3.60 16.14 1.64
N THR A 65 3.07 16.32 2.86
CA THR A 65 2.56 17.61 3.31
C THR A 65 3.72 18.47 3.79
N ALA A 66 4.21 19.35 2.91
CA ALA A 66 5.09 20.44 3.32
C ALA A 66 4.26 21.56 4.00
N GLY A 67 3.72 21.29 5.19
CA GLY A 67 3.19 22.30 6.14
C GLY A 67 2.20 23.36 5.61
N SER A 68 1.61 23.18 4.43
CA SER A 68 0.65 24.10 3.83
C SER A 68 -0.69 23.36 3.72
N GLU A 69 -1.73 24.00 4.24
CA GLU A 69 -3.07 23.41 4.44
C GLU A 69 -3.84 23.13 3.14
N ASP A 70 -3.27 23.47 1.98
CA ASP A 70 -3.97 23.40 0.69
C ASP A 70 -3.27 22.46 -0.29
N GLN A 71 -3.53 21.16 -0.19
CA GLN A 71 -3.66 20.32 -1.38
C GLN A 71 -4.36 18.98 -1.10
N GLN A 72 -5.64 18.91 -1.43
CA GLN A 72 -6.31 17.64 -1.70
C GLN A 72 -5.68 17.03 -2.95
N THR A 73 -4.73 16.11 -2.81
CA THR A 73 -4.41 15.17 -3.91
C THR A 73 -3.94 13.84 -3.33
N GLN A 74 -4.77 12.84 -3.59
CA GLN A 74 -4.68 11.41 -3.37
C GLN A 74 -3.24 10.83 -3.34
N ALA A 75 -2.94 9.99 -2.35
CA ALA A 75 -1.90 8.98 -2.46
C ALA A 75 -2.36 7.94 -3.50
N ILE A 76 -2.21 8.25 -4.79
CA ILE A 76 -2.71 7.39 -5.86
C ILE A 76 -1.78 6.19 -5.96
N VAL A 77 -2.28 5.04 -5.52
CA VAL A 77 -1.88 3.76 -6.05
C VAL A 77 -2.24 3.78 -7.54
N SER A 78 -1.28 3.98 -8.43
CA SER A 78 -1.58 4.06 -9.85
C SER A 78 -1.98 2.67 -10.34
N LEU A 79 -3.25 2.49 -10.67
CA LEU A 79 -3.69 1.41 -11.54
C LEU A 79 -3.00 1.66 -12.88
N ALA A 80 -2.00 0.84 -13.22
CA ALA A 80 -1.34 0.93 -14.52
C ALA A 80 -2.40 0.62 -15.61
N PHE A 81 -2.52 1.52 -16.59
CA PHE A 81 -3.38 1.38 -17.76
C PHE A 81 -2.86 0.32 -18.73
#